data_AF-D7KXU4-F1
#
_entry.id   AF-D7KXU4-F1
#
_cell.length_a   1.000
_cell.length_b   1.000
_cell.length_c   1.000
_cell.angle_alpha   90.00
_cell.angle_beta   90.00
_cell.angle_gamma   90.00
#
_symmetry.space_group_name_H-M   'P 1'
#
loop_
_entity.id
_entity.type
_entity.pdbx_description
1 polymer ?
#
loop_
_entity_poly.entity_id
_entity_poly.type
_entity_poly.pdbx_seq_one_letter_code
_entity_poly.pdbx_strand_id
1 'polypeptide(L)'
;MEKMSKQMIKHCGGLPLAVKHKEYQGRGIVMERPLERLQMEKFVFLKSKKRISCALLIHFPSHLTTISLTDCRLVEDPLSMLEKLPNLYELSLLNTSFCGRRMVCSGGGFPQLHKLKLSGLDDLEEWIVKEGSMPLLHTLSIRRCNKLKEHLDGLRFFSSLEELNIYTVHLEFMEALSKEGEEYCKIPTHSSCSN
;
A
#
# COMPACT_ATOMS: atom_id res chain seq x y z
N MET A 1 7.26 6.92 18.87
CA MET A 1 7.46 5.49 18.51
C MET A 1 7.39 4.54 19.70
N GLU A 2 8.11 4.79 20.80
CA GLU A 2 8.17 3.88 21.97
C GLU A 2 6.82 3.64 22.70
N LYS A 3 5.97 4.66 22.80
CA LYS A 3 4.62 4.51 23.40
C LYS A 3 3.72 3.60 22.55
N MET A 4 3.81 3.73 21.23
CA MET A 4 3.09 2.90 20.26
C MET A 4 3.59 1.46 20.28
N SER A 5 4.90 1.24 20.31
CA SER A 5 5.46 -0.12 20.41
C SER A 5 5.04 -0.81 21.71
N LYS A 6 5.08 -0.12 22.85
CA LYS A 6 4.57 -0.65 24.14
C LYS A 6 3.09 -1.04 24.06
N GLN A 7 2.26 -0.22 23.42
CA GLN A 7 0.83 -0.50 23.27
C GLN A 7 0.55 -1.70 22.36
N MET A 8 1.32 -1.85 21.27
CA MET A 8 1.18 -2.98 20.35
C MET A 8 1.72 -4.29 20.96
N ILE A 9 2.83 -4.24 21.72
CA ILE A 9 3.36 -5.39 22.47
C ILE A 9 2.34 -5.88 23.51
N LYS A 10 1.68 -4.96 24.22
CA LYS A 10 0.60 -5.30 25.15
C LYS A 10 -0.56 -6.02 24.46
N HIS A 11 -0.97 -5.55 23.28
CA HIS A 11 -2.09 -6.14 22.53
C HIS A 11 -1.74 -7.50 21.89
N CYS A 12 -0.48 -7.76 21.55
CA CYS A 12 -0.05 -9.04 20.99
C CYS A 12 0.31 -10.11 22.04
N GLY A 13 0.06 -9.82 23.32
CA GLY A 13 0.27 -10.74 24.44
C GLY A 13 1.74 -10.88 24.86
N GLY A 14 2.50 -9.77 24.85
CA GLY A 14 3.86 -9.72 25.37
C GLY A 14 4.95 -10.31 24.47
N LEU A 15 4.59 -10.87 23.31
CA LEU A 15 5.57 -11.28 22.31
C LEU A 15 6.18 -10.03 21.66
N PRO A 16 7.51 -9.93 21.53
CA PRO A 16 8.15 -8.80 20.90
C PRO A 16 7.70 -8.74 19.44
N LEU A 17 6.79 -7.81 19.15
CA LEU A 17 6.56 -7.35 17.79
C LEU A 17 7.89 -6.84 17.28
N ALA A 18 8.39 -7.44 16.22
CA ALA A 18 9.61 -6.97 15.58
C ALA A 18 9.29 -5.66 14.85
N VAL A 19 9.18 -4.56 15.60
CA VAL A 19 9.39 -3.21 15.08
C VAL A 19 10.89 -3.15 14.78
N LYS A 20 11.29 -3.70 13.64
CA LYS A 20 12.70 -3.70 13.24
C LYS A 20 13.04 -2.28 12.81
N HIS A 21 13.84 -1.59 13.62
CA HIS A 21 14.80 -0.65 13.08
C HIS A 21 15.77 -1.47 12.24
N LYS A 22 15.73 -1.33 10.91
CA LYS A 22 16.66 -2.03 10.05
C LYS A 22 17.64 -1.01 9.47
N GLU A 23 18.91 -1.17 9.84
CA GLU A 23 20.02 -0.83 8.95
C GLU A 23 19.82 -1.58 7.64
N TYR A 24 19.88 -0.80 6.57
CA TYR A 24 19.72 -1.26 5.20
C TYR A 24 21.03 -1.95 4.78
N GLN A 25 21.19 -3.25 5.05
CA GLN A 25 22.25 -4.03 4.39
C GLN A 25 21.79 -4.46 3.00
N GLY A 26 21.86 -3.52 2.05
CA GLY A 26 22.05 -3.82 0.64
C GLY A 26 23.54 -4.02 0.38
N ARG A 27 23.90 -5.06 -0.38
CA ARG A 27 25.27 -5.21 -0.89
C ARG A 27 25.63 -3.97 -1.73
N GLY A 28 26.69 -3.27 -1.35
CA GLY A 28 27.29 -2.17 -2.12
C GLY A 28 27.90 -1.10 -1.20
N ILE A 29 29.23 -1.02 -1.20
CA ILE A 29 30.06 -0.10 -0.41
C ILE A 29 29.76 1.37 -0.80
N VAL A 30 29.50 2.28 0.14
CA VAL A 30 30.06 3.67 0.18
C VAL A 30 29.92 4.26 1.62
N MET A 31 31.01 4.93 2.01
CA MET A 31 31.34 5.73 3.21
C MET A 31 30.21 6.36 4.04
N GLU A 32 30.24 6.11 5.35
CA GLU A 32 29.49 6.84 6.37
C GLU A 32 29.96 8.31 6.47
N ARG A 33 29.02 9.25 6.34
CA ARG A 33 29.13 10.60 6.93
C ARG A 33 28.04 10.77 8.01
N PRO A 34 28.38 11.32 9.19
CA PRO A 34 27.51 11.31 10.37
C PRO A 34 26.41 12.40 10.31
N LEU A 35 25.38 12.21 9.47
CA LEU A 35 24.20 13.08 9.41
C LEU A 35 22.84 12.33 9.43
N GLU A 36 22.84 11.01 9.56
CA GLU A 36 21.65 10.17 9.29
C GLU A 36 20.78 9.82 10.51
N ARG A 37 21.08 10.35 11.71
CA ARG A 37 20.28 10.05 12.92
C ARG A 37 18.82 10.55 12.88
N LEU A 38 18.43 11.39 11.92
CA LEU A 38 17.08 11.99 11.83
C LEU A 38 16.14 11.36 10.78
N GLN A 39 16.59 10.39 9.97
CA GLN A 39 15.77 9.81 8.89
C GLN A 39 15.08 8.48 9.26
N MET A 40 15.41 7.90 10.41
CA MET A 40 15.02 6.53 10.81
C MET A 40 13.65 6.42 11.50
N GLU A 41 12.97 7.52 11.83
CA GLU A 41 11.69 7.50 12.56
C GLU A 41 10.44 7.44 11.66
N LYS A 42 10.61 7.49 10.34
CA LYS A 42 9.50 7.61 9.39
C LYS A 42 8.97 6.26 8.87
N PHE A 43 9.55 5.15 9.32
CA PHE A 43 9.25 3.80 8.83
C PHE A 43 8.66 2.93 9.94
N VAL A 44 7.60 2.18 9.63
CA VAL A 44 7.04 1.16 10.53
C VAL A 44 6.95 -0.17 9.79
N PHE A 45 7.63 -1.18 10.34
CA PHE A 45 7.47 -2.58 9.95
C PHE A 45 6.75 -3.32 11.08
N LEU A 46 5.55 -3.80 10.80
CA LEU A 46 4.77 -4.58 11.74
C LEU A 46 4.64 -6.00 11.23
N LYS A 47 5.14 -6.95 12.02
CA LYS A 47 4.94 -8.37 11.79
C LYS A 47 4.35 -9.04 13.02
N SER A 48 3.22 -9.69 12.85
CA SER A 48 2.55 -10.46 13.91
C SER A 48 1.90 -11.66 13.27
N LYS A 49 1.99 -12.86 13.85
CA LYS A 49 1.20 -14.01 13.38
C LYS A 49 -0.19 -14.08 14.01
N LYS A 50 -0.47 -13.21 14.99
CA LYS A 50 -1.76 -13.07 15.66
C LYS A 50 -2.55 -11.92 15.01
N ARG A 51 -3.87 -12.03 15.07
CA ARG A 51 -4.80 -10.98 14.64
C ARG A 51 -4.53 -9.68 15.40
N ILE A 52 -4.38 -8.60 14.64
CA ILE A 52 -4.27 -7.22 15.11
C ILE A 52 -5.61 -6.52 14.84
N SER A 53 -6.00 -5.60 15.71
CA SER A 53 -7.15 -4.71 15.47
C SER A 53 -6.70 -3.47 14.70
N CYS A 54 -7.49 -3.02 13.72
CA CYS A 54 -7.24 -1.76 13.00
C CYS A 54 -7.26 -0.55 13.93
N ALA A 55 -7.93 -0.63 15.08
CA ALA A 55 -7.90 0.39 16.14
C ALA A 55 -6.50 0.60 16.77
N LEU A 56 -5.49 -0.18 16.40
CA LEU A 56 -4.10 0.11 16.77
C LEU A 56 -3.40 1.02 15.76
N LEU A 57 -3.89 1.06 14.51
CA LEU A 57 -3.31 1.85 13.44
C LEU A 57 -3.59 3.35 13.62
N ILE A 58 -4.63 3.73 14.37
CA ILE A 58 -4.91 5.15 14.72
C ILE A 58 -3.80 5.80 15.54
N HIS A 59 -2.95 5.00 16.19
CA HIS A 59 -1.84 5.49 16.99
C HIS A 59 -0.57 5.71 16.17
N PHE A 60 -0.63 5.48 14.85
CA PHE A 60 0.47 5.73 13.96
C PHE A 60 0.78 7.23 13.87
N PRO A 61 2.03 7.65 14.06
CA PRO A 61 2.38 9.05 13.95
C PRO A 61 2.17 9.60 12.53
N SER A 62 1.77 10.86 12.43
CA SER A 62 1.51 11.53 11.16
C SER A 62 2.76 11.80 10.30
N HIS A 63 3.96 11.68 10.89
CA HIS A 63 5.24 11.83 10.17
C HIS A 63 5.71 10.54 9.50
N LEU A 64 4.97 9.43 9.62
CA LEU A 64 5.33 8.19 8.92
C LEU A 64 5.23 8.38 7.41
N THR A 65 6.30 7.97 6.73
CA THR A 65 6.39 7.94 5.27
C THR A 65 6.29 6.53 4.73
N THR A 66 6.58 5.50 5.53
CA THR A 66 6.55 4.12 5.04
C THR A 66 5.97 3.17 6.07
N ILE A 67 5.01 2.36 5.64
CA ILE A 67 4.37 1.34 6.47
C ILE A 67 4.40 0.01 5.76
N SER A 68 4.85 -1.03 6.46
CA SER A 68 4.81 -2.40 6.00
C SER A 68 4.16 -3.27 7.06
N LEU A 69 3.01 -3.88 6.72
CA LEU A 69 2.29 -4.82 7.56
C LEU A 69 2.47 -6.23 6.98
N THR A 70 2.89 -7.19 7.81
CA THR A 70 3.13 -8.58 7.42
C THR A 70 2.50 -9.54 8.42
N ASP A 71 1.81 -10.57 7.96
CA ASP A 71 1.16 -11.63 8.77
C ASP A 71 0.08 -11.16 9.77
N CYS A 72 -0.19 -9.85 9.85
CA CYS A 72 -1.00 -9.20 10.90
C CYS A 72 -2.46 -9.67 11.02
N ARG A 73 -2.99 -10.40 10.02
CA ARG A 73 -4.36 -10.95 9.99
C ARG A 73 -5.43 -9.92 10.33
N LEU A 74 -5.32 -8.70 9.81
CA LEU A 74 -6.32 -7.64 9.96
C LEU A 74 -7.60 -8.06 9.25
N VAL A 75 -8.76 -7.92 9.90
CA VAL A 75 -10.06 -8.30 9.31
C VAL A 75 -10.85 -7.08 8.86
N GLU A 76 -10.72 -5.99 9.61
CA GLU A 76 -11.25 -4.68 9.23
C GLU A 76 -10.33 -4.02 8.20
N ASP A 77 -10.90 -3.19 7.32
CA ASP A 77 -10.16 -2.51 6.26
C ASP A 77 -9.08 -1.57 6.85
N PRO A 78 -7.78 -1.87 6.67
CA PRO A 78 -6.71 -1.03 7.19
C PRO A 78 -6.60 0.30 6.44
N LEU A 79 -7.07 0.39 5.20
CA LEU A 79 -6.92 1.58 4.36
C LEU A 79 -7.72 2.75 4.94
N SER A 80 -8.89 2.49 5.52
CA SER A 80 -9.73 3.50 6.19
C SER A 80 -8.98 4.34 7.25
N MET A 81 -7.98 3.75 7.90
CA MET A 81 -7.14 4.42 8.90
C MET A 81 -5.85 4.98 8.29
N LEU A 82 -5.21 4.20 7.42
CA LEU A 82 -3.91 4.54 6.83
C LEU A 82 -4.00 5.68 5.80
N GLU A 83 -5.14 5.83 5.13
CA GLU A 83 -5.38 6.87 4.11
C GLU A 83 -5.32 8.30 4.65
N LYS A 84 -5.46 8.44 5.98
CA LYS A 84 -5.44 9.73 6.70
C LYS A 84 -4.03 10.20 7.02
N LEU A 85 -3.00 9.38 6.78
CA LEU A 85 -1.61 9.73 7.06
C LEU A 85 -1.10 10.68 5.97
N PRO A 86 -0.82 11.96 6.29
CA PRO A 86 -0.62 12.99 5.28
C PRO A 86 0.71 12.85 4.54
N ASN A 87 1.70 12.20 5.14
CA ASN A 87 3.06 12.06 4.59
C ASN A 87 3.35 10.63 4.11
N LEU A 88 2.36 9.74 4.09
CA LEU A 88 2.59 8.34 3.76
C LEU A 88 2.95 8.21 2.28
N TYR A 89 4.21 7.85 2.02
CA TYR A 89 4.82 7.71 0.72
C TYR A 89 4.75 6.27 0.20
N GLU A 90 4.97 5.28 1.07
CA GLU A 90 4.96 3.86 0.71
C GLU A 90 4.13 3.02 1.69
N LEU A 91 3.25 2.18 1.14
CA LEU A 91 2.43 1.23 1.88
C LEU A 91 2.60 -0.17 1.31
N SER A 92 2.92 -1.12 2.19
CA SER A 92 3.06 -2.54 1.86
C SER A 92 2.16 -3.39 2.76
N LEU A 93 1.19 -4.08 2.18
CA LEU A 93 0.39 -5.14 2.83
C LEU A 93 0.86 -6.49 2.31
N LEU A 94 1.61 -7.21 3.13
CA LEU A 94 2.32 -8.43 2.75
C LEU A 94 1.80 -9.65 3.51
N ASN A 95 1.77 -10.82 2.87
CA ASN A 95 1.55 -12.16 3.42
C ASN A 95 0.53 -12.21 4.57
N THR A 96 -0.75 -12.50 4.30
CA THR A 96 -1.78 -12.64 5.36
C THR A 96 -1.84 -11.42 6.30
N SER A 97 -1.41 -10.22 5.87
CA SER A 97 -1.54 -9.01 6.68
C SER A 97 -2.99 -8.54 6.77
N PHE A 98 -3.79 -8.85 5.76
CA PHE A 98 -5.22 -8.63 5.70
C PHE A 98 -5.93 -9.94 5.31
N CYS A 99 -6.98 -10.27 6.06
CA CYS A 99 -7.86 -11.42 5.91
C CYS A 99 -9.33 -11.00 5.70
N GLY A 100 -9.59 -9.70 5.53
CA GLY A 100 -10.90 -9.23 5.10
C GLY A 100 -11.09 -9.43 3.59
N ARG A 101 -12.35 -9.34 3.15
CA ARG A 101 -12.69 -9.54 1.73
C ARG A 101 -12.65 -8.28 0.89
N ARG A 102 -12.76 -7.11 1.51
CA ARG A 102 -12.90 -5.85 0.80
C ARG A 102 -12.06 -4.74 1.42
N MET A 103 -11.35 -4.01 0.58
CA MET A 103 -10.69 -2.75 0.92
C MET A 103 -11.24 -1.61 0.08
N VAL A 104 -11.35 -0.42 0.67
CA VAL A 104 -11.85 0.78 0.02
C VAL A 104 -10.87 1.92 0.26
N CYS A 105 -10.44 2.58 -0.82
CA CYS A 105 -9.75 3.86 -0.73
C CYS A 105 -10.76 5.00 -0.96
N SER A 106 -10.86 5.90 0.02
CA SER A 106 -11.74 7.06 -0.07
C SER A 106 -11.23 8.08 -1.11
N GLY A 107 -12.15 8.85 -1.70
CA GLY A 107 -11.75 9.98 -2.55
C GLY A 107 -10.96 11.01 -1.74
N GLY A 108 -9.82 11.45 -2.25
CA GLY A 108 -8.86 12.29 -1.52
C GLY A 108 -8.02 11.56 -0.46
N GLY A 109 -8.20 10.24 -0.29
CA GLY A 109 -7.34 9.42 0.56
C GLY A 109 -5.94 9.29 -0.01
N PHE A 110 -4.94 9.13 0.88
CA PHE A 110 -3.53 8.94 0.52
C PHE A 110 -2.94 10.04 -0.38
N PRO A 111 -2.93 11.30 0.08
CA PRO A 111 -2.53 12.45 -0.76
C PRO A 111 -1.06 12.42 -1.22
N GLN A 112 -0.18 11.67 -0.54
CA GLN A 112 1.26 11.61 -0.81
C GLN A 112 1.77 10.21 -1.17
N LEU A 113 0.87 9.24 -1.39
CA LEU A 113 1.28 7.85 -1.61
C LEU A 113 1.80 7.65 -3.02
N HIS A 114 3.07 7.24 -3.13
CA HIS A 114 3.74 6.97 -4.39
C HIS A 114 3.88 5.48 -4.68
N LYS A 115 3.96 4.64 -3.64
CA LYS A 115 4.19 3.20 -3.78
C LYS A 115 3.18 2.40 -2.98
N LEU A 116 2.41 1.56 -3.67
CA LEU A 116 1.48 0.62 -3.05
C LEU A 116 1.84 -0.81 -3.44
N LYS A 117 2.01 -1.68 -2.44
CA LYS A 117 2.27 -3.10 -2.63
C LYS A 117 1.26 -3.95 -1.88
N LEU A 118 0.51 -4.75 -2.63
CA LEU A 118 -0.41 -5.76 -2.13
C LEU A 118 0.15 -7.13 -2.51
N SER A 119 0.52 -7.95 -1.52
CA SER A 119 1.16 -9.23 -1.80
C SER A 119 0.69 -10.33 -0.86
N GLY A 120 0.19 -11.45 -1.38
CA GLY A 120 -0.22 -12.59 -0.56
C GLY A 120 -1.45 -12.28 0.31
N LEU A 121 -2.44 -11.59 -0.27
CA LEU A 121 -3.72 -11.26 0.36
C LEU A 121 -4.80 -12.20 -0.20
N ASP A 122 -4.72 -13.48 0.19
CA ASP A 122 -5.49 -14.55 -0.44
C ASP A 122 -7.02 -14.47 -0.23
N ASP A 123 -7.48 -13.70 0.76
CA ASP A 123 -8.90 -13.49 1.05
C ASP A 123 -9.47 -12.21 0.46
N LEU A 124 -8.63 -11.34 -0.12
CA LEU A 124 -9.08 -10.11 -0.75
C LEU A 124 -9.84 -10.42 -2.04
N GLU A 125 -11.12 -10.06 -2.08
CA GLU A 125 -12.00 -10.25 -3.23
C GLU A 125 -12.28 -8.95 -3.97
N GLU A 126 -12.37 -7.83 -3.26
CA GLU A 126 -12.76 -6.53 -3.82
C GLU A 126 -11.80 -5.43 -3.36
N TRP A 127 -11.24 -4.69 -4.32
CA TRP A 127 -10.47 -3.49 -4.04
C TRP A 127 -11.10 -2.30 -4.77
N ILE A 128 -11.75 -1.44 -4.00
CA ILE A 128 -12.50 -0.30 -4.53
C ILE A 128 -11.66 0.96 -4.37
N VAL A 129 -11.30 1.58 -5.49
CA VAL A 129 -10.60 2.87 -5.50
C VAL A 129 -11.59 3.93 -5.98
N LYS A 130 -11.92 4.89 -5.10
CA LYS A 130 -12.78 6.02 -5.47
C LYS A 130 -11.98 7.09 -6.21
N GLU A 131 -12.68 7.88 -7.02
CA GLU A 131 -12.11 9.00 -7.75
C GLU A 131 -11.35 9.97 -6.83
N GLY A 132 -10.18 10.43 -7.27
CA GLY A 132 -9.30 11.31 -6.50
C GLY A 132 -8.52 10.62 -5.37
N SER A 133 -8.60 9.30 -5.23
CA SER A 133 -7.74 8.54 -4.32
C SER A 133 -6.32 8.41 -4.86
N MET A 134 -5.31 8.50 -3.99
CA MET A 134 -3.90 8.28 -4.31
C MET A 134 -3.43 9.02 -5.59
N PRO A 135 -3.60 10.35 -5.68
CA PRO A 135 -3.36 11.10 -6.92
C PRO A 135 -1.89 11.06 -7.40
N LEU A 136 -0.95 10.73 -6.51
CA LEU A 136 0.50 10.68 -6.78
C LEU A 136 1.03 9.25 -6.85
N LEU A 137 0.19 8.24 -7.09
CA LEU A 137 0.63 6.85 -7.12
C LEU A 137 1.46 6.58 -8.39
N HIS A 138 2.75 6.28 -8.22
CA HIS A 138 3.67 5.98 -9.33
C HIS A 138 3.87 4.48 -9.52
N THR A 139 3.93 3.72 -8.42
CA THR A 139 4.17 2.28 -8.45
C THR A 139 3.05 1.53 -7.76
N LEU A 140 2.38 0.65 -8.50
CA LEU A 140 1.43 -0.32 -7.97
C LEU A 140 1.92 -1.74 -8.24
N SER A 141 2.07 -2.53 -7.17
CA SER A 141 2.34 -3.96 -7.32
C SER A 141 1.31 -4.81 -6.60
N ILE A 142 0.67 -5.71 -7.34
CA ILE A 142 -0.28 -6.70 -6.84
C ILE A 142 0.27 -8.08 -7.14
N ARG A 143 0.55 -8.89 -6.11
CA ARG A 143 1.12 -10.23 -6.27
C ARG A 143 0.37 -11.23 -5.42
N ARG A 144 0.09 -12.44 -5.93
CA ARG A 144 -0.54 -13.52 -5.14
C ARG A 144 -1.80 -13.03 -4.39
N CYS A 145 -2.71 -12.37 -5.09
CA CYS A 145 -4.01 -11.92 -4.56
C CYS A 145 -5.09 -12.65 -5.36
N ASN A 146 -5.21 -13.95 -5.13
CA ASN A 146 -5.82 -14.86 -6.12
C ASN A 146 -7.34 -14.75 -6.20
N LYS A 147 -8.01 -14.23 -5.17
CA LYS A 147 -9.47 -14.03 -5.14
C LYS A 147 -9.90 -12.64 -5.62
N LEU A 148 -8.95 -11.73 -5.88
CA LEU A 148 -9.25 -10.36 -6.25
C LEU A 148 -9.95 -10.34 -7.61
N LYS A 149 -11.19 -9.89 -7.62
CA LYS A 149 -12.03 -9.80 -8.82
C LYS A 149 -11.52 -8.69 -9.75
N GLU A 150 -11.89 -8.82 -11.02
CA GLU A 150 -11.34 -8.07 -12.16
C GLU A 150 -11.86 -6.64 -12.32
N HIS A 151 -12.85 -6.23 -11.52
CA HIS A 151 -13.36 -4.86 -11.55
C HIS A 151 -12.41 -3.94 -10.79
N LEU A 152 -11.31 -3.61 -11.45
CA LEU A 152 -10.35 -2.61 -11.07
C LEU A 152 -10.63 -1.27 -11.78
N ASP A 153 -11.91 -0.95 -12.02
CA ASP A 153 -12.39 0.28 -12.65
C ASP A 153 -11.75 1.54 -12.06
N GLY A 154 -11.35 1.48 -10.79
CA GLY A 154 -10.71 2.58 -10.10
C GLY A 154 -9.25 2.84 -10.51
N LEU A 155 -8.58 1.94 -11.24
CA LEU A 155 -7.24 2.18 -11.79
C LEU A 155 -7.24 3.32 -12.81
N ARG A 156 -8.36 3.55 -13.49
CA ARG A 156 -8.52 4.66 -14.46
C ARG A 156 -8.28 6.04 -13.84
N PHE A 157 -8.35 6.14 -12.51
CA PHE A 157 -8.14 7.38 -11.78
C PHE A 157 -6.66 7.68 -11.49
N PHE A 158 -5.74 6.76 -11.77
CA PHE A 158 -4.31 6.97 -11.51
C PHE A 158 -3.62 7.63 -12.71
N SER A 159 -3.73 8.96 -12.79
CA SER A 159 -3.07 9.75 -13.85
C SER A 159 -1.55 9.74 -13.81
N SER A 160 -0.95 9.38 -12.66
CA SER A 160 0.51 9.42 -12.42
C SER A 160 1.16 8.04 -12.35
N LEU A 161 0.44 6.97 -12.69
CA LEU A 161 0.95 5.62 -12.59
C LEU A 161 1.95 5.32 -13.71
N GLU A 162 3.20 5.08 -13.34
CA GLU A 162 4.29 4.77 -14.28
C GLU A 162 4.61 3.27 -14.30
N GLU A 163 4.45 2.59 -13.16
CA GLU A 163 4.80 1.18 -12.99
C GLU A 163 3.63 0.38 -12.43
N LEU A 164 3.08 -0.51 -13.27
CA LEU A 164 2.07 -1.49 -12.88
C LEU A 164 2.64 -2.92 -12.93
N ASN A 165 2.76 -3.54 -11.77
CA ASN A 165 3.39 -4.85 -11.58
C ASN A 165 2.40 -5.87 -11.01
N ILE A 166 1.65 -6.54 -11.88
CA ILE A 166 0.62 -7.51 -11.52
C ILE A 166 1.12 -8.93 -11.78
N TYR A 167 1.13 -9.74 -10.71
CA TYR A 167 1.53 -11.15 -10.75
C TYR A 167 0.49 -11.98 -9.97
N THR A 168 -0.63 -12.26 -10.63
CA THR A 168 -1.70 -13.14 -10.16
C THR A 168 -1.80 -14.37 -11.04
N VAL A 169 -2.42 -15.44 -10.52
CA VAL A 169 -2.54 -16.73 -11.21
C VAL A 169 -3.72 -16.74 -12.18
N HIS A 170 -4.64 -15.77 -12.09
CA HIS A 170 -5.80 -15.67 -12.96
C HIS A 170 -5.47 -14.89 -14.23
N LEU A 171 -5.46 -15.58 -15.38
CA LEU A 171 -5.24 -15.00 -16.70
C LEU A 171 -6.36 -14.01 -17.08
N GLU A 172 -7.60 -14.32 -16.71
CA GLU A 172 -8.79 -13.50 -16.96
C GLU A 172 -8.65 -12.08 -16.37
N PHE A 173 -8.02 -11.97 -15.18
CA PHE A 173 -7.72 -10.69 -14.54
C PHE A 173 -6.74 -9.84 -15.35
N MET A 174 -5.75 -10.46 -16.00
CA MET A 174 -4.83 -9.76 -16.89
C MET A 174 -5.52 -9.34 -18.19
N GLU A 175 -6.44 -10.15 -18.71
CA GLU A 175 -7.22 -9.85 -19.92
C GLU A 175 -8.22 -8.70 -19.70
N ALA A 176 -8.89 -8.64 -18.54
CA ALA A 176 -9.78 -7.54 -18.17
C ALA A 176 -9.03 -6.19 -18.13
N LEU A 177 -7.83 -6.18 -17.53
CA LEU A 177 -6.97 -5.00 -17.50
C LEU A 177 -6.46 -4.60 -18.89
N SER A 178 -6.18 -5.57 -19.76
CA SER A 178 -5.78 -5.30 -21.15
C SER A 178 -6.93 -4.69 -21.96
N LYS A 179 -8.17 -5.13 -21.74
CA LYS A 179 -9.36 -4.59 -22.43
C LYS A 179 -9.68 -3.16 -21.98
N GLU A 180 -9.55 -2.86 -20.69
CA GLU A 180 -9.59 -1.46 -20.25
C GLU A 180 -8.42 -0.68 -20.87
N GLY A 181 -7.23 -1.29 -20.93
CA GLY A 181 -6.01 -0.83 -21.62
C GLY A 181 -6.23 -0.25 -23.04
N GLU A 182 -7.15 -0.84 -23.80
CA GLU A 182 -7.41 -0.47 -25.20
C GLU A 182 -8.35 0.75 -25.35
N GLU A 183 -9.13 1.12 -24.32
CA GLU A 183 -9.85 2.41 -24.30
C GLU A 183 -8.92 3.60 -23.99
N TYR A 184 -7.77 3.38 -23.35
CA TYR A 184 -6.78 4.44 -23.09
C TYR A 184 -6.06 4.95 -24.36
N CYS A 185 -6.16 4.24 -25.50
CA CYS A 185 -5.57 4.64 -26.79
C CYS A 185 -6.56 5.35 -27.73
N LYS A 186 -7.65 5.94 -27.21
CA LYS A 186 -8.52 6.85 -27.98
C LYS A 186 -8.61 8.22 -27.33
N ILE A 187 -7.45 8.88 -27.15
CA ILE A 187 -7.44 10.34 -27.00
C ILE A 187 -7.69 10.93 -28.40
N PRO A 188 -8.72 11.76 -28.62
CA PRO A 188 -8.90 12.45 -29.89
C PRO A 188 -7.72 13.41 -30.06
N THR A 189 -6.94 13.26 -31.14
CA THR A 189 -6.08 14.34 -31.61
C THR A 189 -6.98 15.50 -32.04
N HIS A 190 -7.28 16.41 -31.12
CA HIS A 190 -7.73 17.74 -31.48
C HIS A 190 -6.55 18.45 -32.13
N SER A 191 -6.50 18.42 -33.46
CA SER A 191 -5.84 19.44 -34.26
C SER A 191 -6.90 20.11 -35.13
N SER A 192 -7.50 21.17 -34.58
CA SER A 192 -8.16 22.19 -35.38
C SER A 192 -7.39 23.48 -35.14
N CYS A 193 -6.73 23.98 -36.19
CA CYS A 193 -6.62 25.41 -36.47
C CYS A 193 -6.19 25.58 -37.92
N SER A 194 -7.14 26.05 -38.72
CA SER A 194 -6.95 26.68 -40.02
C SER A 194 -6.26 28.03 -39.85
N ASN A 195 -5.38 28.37 -40.78
CA ASN A 195 -5.38 29.63 -41.55
C ASN A 195 -4.47 29.48 -42.76
#